data_AF-A0A1M3M6Y5-F1
#
_entry.id   AF-A0A1M3M6Y5-F1
#
_cell.length_a   1.000
_cell.length_b   1.000
_cell.length_c   1.000
_cell.angle_alpha   90.00
_cell.angle_beta   90.00
_cell.angle_gamma   90.00
#
_symmetry.space_group_name_H-M   'P 1'
#
loop_
_entity.id
_entity.type
_entity.pdbx_description
1 polymer ?
#
loop_
_entity_poly.entity_id
_entity_poly.type
_entity_poly.pdbx_seq_one_letter_code
_entity_poly.pdbx_strand_id
1 'polypeptide(L)'
;MSERTILFHLLNIRAGLDEEAICMGNASNNILGTRASSLEADVIWRTTSPSSASRRPSLRGRVSVRGALVDRMNGRELVFESRLERGLAEMLMARRDIRAIIDQPPAVKYTTADGRTRSHTFDFLAITTNGIRLAIAVKPAATVERSGIQETLDRIREQVGPRFADAYLLRTNQHITPDRIYNAGLILRSRRCRNESDIDTVWAIVGNLAGSFRAADVVMHSKLGARGFSALVCLVDDARLEPVAGRIGYLTSLRRVSGQ
;
A
#
# COMPACT_ATOMS: atom_id res chain seq x y z
N MET A 1 -21.07 -9.01 15.96
CA MET A 1 -19.91 -8.62 15.13
C MET A 1 -19.74 -7.12 15.24
N SER A 2 -18.54 -6.62 15.54
CA SER A 2 -18.28 -5.19 15.74
C SER A 2 -18.17 -4.47 14.38
N GLU A 3 -18.69 -3.24 14.26
CA GLU A 3 -18.53 -2.38 13.06
C GLU A 3 -17.07 -2.24 12.59
N ARG A 4 -16.10 -2.37 13.51
CA ARG A 4 -14.66 -2.40 13.18
C ARG A 4 -14.27 -3.59 12.33
N THR A 5 -14.89 -4.76 12.53
CA THR A 5 -14.63 -5.98 11.75
C THR A 5 -15.13 -5.85 10.32
N ILE A 6 -16.26 -5.18 10.12
CA ILE A 6 -16.86 -4.95 8.79
C ILE A 6 -16.00 -3.94 8.00
N LEU A 7 -15.52 -2.87 8.64
CA LEU A 7 -14.64 -1.89 7.98
C LEU A 7 -13.28 -2.50 7.59
N PHE A 8 -12.73 -3.39 8.42
CA PHE A 8 -11.50 -4.12 8.13
C PHE A 8 -11.67 -5.13 6.99
N HIS A 9 -12.79 -5.85 6.99
CA HIS A 9 -13.13 -6.81 5.94
C HIS A 9 -13.38 -6.12 4.58
N LEU A 10 -14.04 -4.96 4.57
CA LEU A 10 -14.29 -4.18 3.34
C LEU A 10 -13.02 -3.52 2.76
N LEU A 11 -12.06 -3.10 3.61
CA LEU A 11 -10.75 -2.62 3.14
C LEU A 11 -9.87 -3.76 2.57
N ASN A 12 -10.00 -4.96 3.11
CA ASN A 12 -9.27 -6.15 2.66
C ASN A 12 -9.80 -6.70 1.33
N ILE A 13 -11.12 -6.69 1.12
CA ILE A 13 -11.75 -7.04 -0.17
C ILE A 13 -11.34 -6.05 -1.28
N ARG A 14 -11.30 -4.74 -0.99
CA ARG A 14 -10.82 -3.73 -1.96
C ARG A 14 -9.33 -3.84 -2.31
N ALA A 15 -8.54 -4.55 -1.49
CA ALA A 15 -7.11 -4.75 -1.70
C ALA A 15 -6.75 -6.10 -2.35
N GLY A 16 -7.72 -6.93 -2.74
CA GLY A 16 -7.47 -8.26 -3.31
C GLY A 16 -6.80 -9.20 -2.30
N LEU A 17 -7.23 -9.14 -1.05
CA LEU A 17 -6.87 -10.06 0.02
C LEU A 17 -8.05 -11.02 0.22
N ASP A 18 -8.10 -12.11 -0.56
CA ASP A 18 -9.02 -13.21 -0.27
C ASP A 18 -8.54 -13.97 0.99
N GLU A 19 -9.52 -14.50 1.71
CA GLU A 19 -9.47 -14.93 3.11
C GLU A 19 -8.58 -16.17 3.37
N GLU A 20 -7.84 -16.14 4.48
CA GLU A 20 -8.02 -17.10 5.58
C GLU A 20 -7.21 -16.70 6.83
N ALA A 21 -7.86 -16.82 7.99
CA ALA A 21 -7.37 -16.81 9.38
C ALA A 21 -6.75 -15.51 9.95
N ILE A 22 -7.59 -14.70 10.61
CA ILE A 22 -7.14 -13.80 11.69
C ILE A 22 -7.90 -14.19 12.98
N CYS A 23 -7.18 -14.78 13.93
CA CYS A 23 -7.68 -14.99 15.30
C CYS A 23 -7.70 -13.65 16.05
N MET A 24 -8.86 -13.30 16.59
CA MET A 24 -9.11 -12.03 17.29
C MET A 24 -8.56 -12.07 18.72
N GLY A 25 -7.73 -11.08 19.07
CA GLY A 25 -7.40 -10.71 20.45
C GLY A 25 -7.79 -9.25 20.70
N ASN A 26 -8.70 -9.03 21.65
CA ASN A 26 -9.21 -7.71 22.02
C ASN A 26 -8.15 -6.90 22.79
N ALA A 27 -8.02 -5.62 22.46
CA ALA A 27 -7.52 -4.61 23.39
C ALA A 27 -8.17 -3.25 23.13
N SER A 28 -8.83 -2.74 24.17
CA SER A 28 -9.39 -1.40 24.29
C SER A 28 -8.30 -0.39 24.60
N ASN A 29 -8.40 0.84 24.07
CA ASN A 29 -8.47 2.06 24.89
C ASN A 29 -8.54 3.37 24.06
N ASN A 30 -9.41 4.25 24.56
CA ASN A 30 -9.45 5.71 24.37
C ASN A 30 -8.10 6.37 24.64
N ILE A 31 -7.78 7.50 23.96
CA ILE A 31 -7.50 8.82 24.60
C ILE A 31 -7.84 9.95 23.61
N LEU A 32 -8.45 10.98 24.18
CA LEU A 32 -8.95 12.26 23.66
C LEU A 32 -7.89 13.14 22.98
N GLY A 33 -8.40 14.06 22.14
CA GLY A 33 -7.62 15.03 21.38
C GLY A 33 -7.02 16.17 22.20
N THR A 34 -6.13 16.90 21.55
CA THR A 34 -5.76 18.28 21.90
C THR A 34 -5.46 19.02 20.60
N ARG A 35 -6.11 20.16 20.42
CA ARG A 35 -6.01 21.03 19.24
C ARG A 35 -4.66 21.73 19.17
N ALA A 36 -4.26 22.01 17.94
CA ALA A 36 -3.05 22.67 17.49
C ALA A 36 -2.77 24.03 18.13
N SER A 37 -1.48 24.34 18.31
CA SER A 37 -0.96 25.71 18.28
C SER A 37 0.10 25.83 17.19
N SER A 38 -0.15 26.78 16.30
CA SER A 38 0.68 27.28 15.21
C SER A 38 2.01 27.86 15.67
N LEU A 39 3.10 27.46 14.99
CA LEU A 39 4.27 28.29 14.67
C LEU A 39 4.83 27.75 13.35
N GLU A 40 5.02 28.62 12.36
CA GLU A 40 5.68 28.32 11.09
C GLU A 40 7.08 27.78 11.40
N ALA A 41 7.23 26.46 11.35
CA ALA A 41 8.53 25.83 11.44
C ALA A 41 9.25 26.10 10.12
N ASP A 42 10.40 26.77 10.20
CA ASP A 42 11.42 26.75 9.15
C ASP A 42 11.45 25.35 8.52
N VAL A 43 11.20 25.26 7.22
CA VAL A 43 11.24 23.99 6.49
C VAL A 43 12.71 23.61 6.35
N ILE A 44 13.29 23.09 7.44
CA ILE A 44 14.61 22.50 7.47
C ILE A 44 14.53 21.30 6.54
N TRP A 45 15.24 21.37 5.41
CA TRP A 45 15.40 20.24 4.52
C TRP A 45 15.96 19.06 5.33
N ARG A 46 15.18 17.98 5.42
CA ARG A 46 15.61 16.74 6.09
C ARG A 46 16.14 15.78 5.04
N THR A 47 17.38 15.33 5.23
CA THR A 47 17.95 14.30 4.36
C THR A 47 17.13 13.02 4.44
N THR A 48 16.90 12.40 3.28
CA THR A 48 16.31 11.06 3.22
C THR A 48 17.22 10.09 3.98
N SER A 49 16.64 9.33 4.89
CA SER A 49 17.32 8.25 5.59
C SER A 49 17.65 7.12 4.62
N PRO A 50 18.83 6.49 4.73
CA PRO A 50 19.19 5.37 3.87
C PRO A 50 18.25 4.17 4.07
N SER A 51 18.24 3.29 3.09
CA SER A 51 17.47 2.04 3.14
C SER A 51 17.85 1.17 4.35
N SER A 52 16.85 0.46 4.86
CA SER A 52 16.97 -0.52 5.96
C SER A 52 17.31 -1.93 5.48
N ALA A 53 17.54 -2.09 4.16
CA ALA A 53 17.87 -3.38 3.57
C ALA A 53 19.09 -4.02 4.22
N SER A 54 18.91 -5.28 4.63
CA SER A 54 19.99 -6.11 5.18
C SER A 54 21.09 -6.38 4.15
N ARG A 55 20.79 -6.19 2.86
CA ARG A 55 21.73 -6.28 1.74
C ARG A 55 21.40 -5.19 0.73
N ARG A 56 22.44 -4.56 0.15
CA ARG A 56 22.24 -3.71 -1.02
C ARG A 56 22.41 -4.53 -2.31
N PRO A 57 21.44 -4.51 -3.23
CA PRO A 57 21.55 -5.11 -4.54
C PRO A 57 22.72 -4.56 -5.34
N SER A 58 23.36 -5.41 -6.13
CA SER A 58 24.36 -4.93 -7.10
C SER A 58 23.68 -4.22 -8.27
N LEU A 59 24.05 -2.97 -8.53
CA LEU A 59 23.54 -2.22 -9.69
C LEU A 59 24.06 -2.75 -11.04
N ARG A 60 25.02 -3.69 -11.03
CA ARG A 60 25.47 -4.39 -12.24
C ARG A 60 24.49 -5.50 -12.60
N GLY A 61 23.66 -5.26 -13.61
CA GLY A 61 22.79 -6.26 -14.20
C GLY A 61 22.23 -5.79 -15.53
N ARG A 62 22.23 -6.66 -16.55
CA ARG A 62 21.66 -6.35 -17.88
C ARG A 62 20.17 -6.66 -17.99
N VAL A 63 19.62 -7.46 -17.06
CA VAL A 63 18.30 -8.09 -17.22
C VAL A 63 17.26 -7.56 -16.23
N SER A 64 17.64 -7.34 -14.96
CA SER A 64 16.72 -6.83 -13.94
C SER A 64 16.85 -5.32 -13.74
N VAL A 65 15.69 -4.66 -13.62
CA VAL A 65 15.62 -3.26 -13.18
C VAL A 65 15.81 -3.22 -11.68
N ARG A 66 16.93 -2.64 -11.25
CA ARG A 66 17.22 -2.40 -9.84
C ARG A 66 17.34 -0.90 -9.59
N GLY A 67 16.96 -0.46 -8.39
CA GLY A 67 17.01 0.95 -8.06
C GLY A 67 16.44 1.21 -6.68
N ALA A 68 16.20 2.49 -6.41
CA ALA A 68 15.60 2.92 -5.16
C ALA A 68 14.43 3.88 -5.40
N LEU A 69 13.45 3.83 -4.50
CA LEU A 69 12.39 4.81 -4.34
C LEU A 69 12.59 5.54 -3.01
N VAL A 70 11.96 6.71 -2.88
CA VAL A 70 11.86 7.39 -1.58
C VAL A 70 10.44 7.23 -1.07
N ASP A 71 10.29 6.52 0.03
CA ASP A 71 9.10 6.62 0.88
C ASP A 71 9.11 8.00 1.52
N ARG A 72 8.31 8.89 0.93
CA ARG A 72 8.22 10.29 1.34
C ARG A 72 7.50 10.46 2.67
N MET A 73 6.66 9.51 3.06
CA MET A 73 5.96 9.59 4.36
C MET A 73 6.94 9.34 5.49
N ASN A 74 7.84 8.38 5.33
CA ASN A 74 8.83 8.02 6.34
C ASN A 74 10.22 8.65 6.09
N GLY A 75 10.37 9.39 4.99
CA GLY A 75 11.63 10.01 4.57
C GLY A 75 12.75 8.98 4.40
N ARG A 76 12.45 7.80 3.85
CA ARG A 76 13.40 6.67 3.75
C ARG A 76 13.53 6.15 2.34
N GLU A 77 14.75 5.78 1.96
CA GLU A 77 15.04 5.06 0.73
C GLU A 77 14.54 3.61 0.81
N LEU A 78 13.88 3.12 -0.23
CA LEU A 78 13.47 1.73 -0.39
C LEU A 78 14.13 1.17 -1.65
N VAL A 79 14.92 0.12 -1.52
CA VAL A 79 15.63 -0.50 -2.63
C VAL A 79 14.84 -1.70 -3.16
N PHE A 80 14.90 -1.89 -4.48
CA PHE A 80 14.24 -3.00 -5.16
C PHE A 80 15.15 -3.62 -6.22
N GLU A 81 14.95 -4.90 -6.51
CA GLU A 81 15.68 -5.67 -7.52
C GLU A 81 14.86 -6.00 -8.77
N SER A 82 13.56 -5.67 -8.77
CA SER A 82 12.70 -5.89 -9.93
C SER A 82 11.63 -4.81 -10.13
N ARG A 83 11.09 -4.74 -11.36
CA ARG A 83 9.92 -3.88 -11.67
C ARG A 83 8.69 -4.26 -10.84
N LEU A 84 8.54 -5.55 -10.53
CA LEU A 84 7.39 -6.05 -9.78
C LEU A 84 7.47 -5.64 -8.30
N GLU A 85 8.66 -5.72 -7.70
CA GLU A 85 8.93 -5.18 -6.36
C GLU A 85 8.73 -3.66 -6.31
N ARG A 86 9.23 -2.92 -7.31
CA ARG A 86 8.97 -1.48 -7.40
C ARG A 86 7.48 -1.16 -7.41
N GLY A 87 6.70 -1.88 -8.22
CA GLY A 87 5.25 -1.71 -8.28
C GLY A 87 4.56 -2.00 -6.95
N LEU A 88 4.98 -3.04 -6.25
CA LEU A 88 4.48 -3.34 -4.90
C LEU A 88 4.84 -2.24 -3.91
N ALA A 89 6.07 -1.73 -3.92
CA ALA A 89 6.49 -0.64 -3.03
C ALA A 89 5.62 0.62 -3.24
N GLU A 90 5.33 0.99 -4.50
CA GLU A 90 4.41 2.09 -4.82
C GLU A 90 3.00 1.84 -4.26
N MET A 91 2.48 0.63 -4.41
CA MET A 91 1.18 0.24 -3.84
C MET A 91 1.16 0.29 -2.31
N LEU A 92 2.23 -0.16 -1.64
CA LEU A 92 2.34 -0.11 -0.18
C LEU A 92 2.43 1.34 0.32
N MET A 93 3.19 2.20 -0.34
CA MET A 93 3.26 3.63 0.01
C MET A 93 1.91 4.34 -0.19
N ALA A 94 1.12 3.92 -1.17
CA ALA A 94 -0.21 4.48 -1.42
C ALA A 94 -1.25 4.04 -0.38
N ARG A 95 -1.00 3.01 0.43
CA ARG A 95 -1.92 2.56 1.46
C ARG A 95 -1.83 3.42 2.73
N ARG A 96 -2.97 3.95 3.20
CA ARG A 96 -3.03 4.75 4.44
C ARG A 96 -2.91 3.93 5.72
N ASP A 97 -3.21 2.64 5.65
CA ASP A 97 -3.06 1.73 6.78
C ASP A 97 -1.63 1.24 6.97
N ILE A 98 -0.69 1.58 6.07
CA ILE A 98 0.72 1.24 6.21
C ILE A 98 1.46 2.38 6.89
N ARG A 99 2.05 2.07 8.05
CA ARG A 99 2.89 2.99 8.83
C ARG A 99 4.34 2.97 8.34
N ALA A 100 4.89 1.78 8.09
CA ALA A 100 6.29 1.62 7.72
C ALA A 100 6.49 0.50 6.70
N ILE A 101 7.51 0.67 5.86
CA ILE A 101 7.96 -0.34 4.90
C ILE A 101 9.45 -0.55 5.13
N ILE A 102 9.85 -1.81 5.29
CA ILE A 102 11.23 -2.24 5.43
C ILE A 102 11.53 -3.09 4.20
N ASP A 103 12.41 -2.61 3.34
CA ASP A 103 12.93 -3.34 2.19
C ASP A 103 13.96 -4.37 2.63
N GLN A 104 13.95 -5.56 2.02
CA GLN A 104 14.89 -6.68 2.27
C GLN A 104 15.26 -6.86 3.76
N PRO A 105 14.29 -7.09 4.66
CA PRO A 105 14.52 -7.31 6.09
C PRO A 105 15.53 -8.45 6.35
N PRO A 106 16.06 -8.58 7.59
CA PRO A 106 16.96 -9.66 7.95
C PRO A 106 16.44 -11.03 7.51
N ALA A 107 17.31 -11.84 6.92
CA ALA A 107 16.96 -13.15 6.41
C ALA A 107 16.46 -14.07 7.54
N VAL A 108 15.41 -14.81 7.26
CA VAL A 108 14.80 -15.77 8.18
C VAL A 108 15.35 -17.16 7.88
N LYS A 109 15.85 -17.84 8.91
CA LYS A 109 16.30 -19.23 8.82
C LYS A 109 15.12 -20.18 9.00
N TYR A 110 15.09 -21.24 8.19
CA TYR A 110 14.11 -22.31 8.29
C TYR A 110 14.74 -23.65 7.87
N THR A 111 14.16 -24.74 8.33
CA THR A 111 14.56 -26.10 7.98
C THR A 111 13.69 -26.62 6.84
N THR A 112 14.31 -27.08 5.76
CA THR A 112 13.64 -27.71 4.62
C THR A 112 13.22 -29.16 4.91
N ALA A 113 12.40 -29.75 4.03
CA ALA A 113 11.92 -31.13 4.15
C ALA A 113 13.05 -32.16 4.31
N ASP A 114 14.20 -31.90 3.68
CA ASP A 114 15.41 -32.73 3.72
C ASP A 114 16.28 -32.48 4.97
N GLY A 115 15.79 -31.73 5.96
CA GLY A 115 16.49 -31.43 7.21
C GLY A 115 17.56 -30.35 7.11
N ARG A 116 17.77 -29.73 5.93
CA ARG A 116 18.79 -28.68 5.77
C ARG A 116 18.30 -27.33 6.26
N THR A 117 19.17 -26.56 6.90
CA THR A 117 18.86 -25.16 7.22
C THR A 117 19.11 -24.28 6.00
N ARG A 118 18.10 -23.50 5.61
CA ARG A 118 18.18 -22.47 4.57
C ARG A 118 17.79 -21.11 5.12
N SER A 119 18.12 -20.07 4.37
CA SER A 119 17.71 -18.69 4.67
C SER A 119 16.82 -18.16 3.56
N HIS A 120 15.79 -17.39 3.93
CA HIS A 120 14.95 -16.66 3.00
C HIS A 120 14.90 -15.19 3.40
N THR A 121 15.12 -14.30 2.44
CA THR A 121 14.92 -12.86 2.60
C THR A 121 13.63 -12.49 1.89
N PHE A 122 12.69 -11.95 2.65
CA PHE A 122 11.48 -11.34 2.09
C PHE A 122 11.85 -10.06 1.34
N ASP A 123 11.07 -9.70 0.32
CA ASP A 123 11.33 -8.45 -0.41
C ASP A 123 10.92 -7.23 0.42
N PHE A 124 9.80 -7.34 1.15
CA PHE A 124 9.34 -6.29 2.07
C PHE A 124 8.78 -6.86 3.37
N LEU A 125 8.93 -6.09 4.45
CA LEU A 125 8.16 -6.20 5.67
C LEU A 125 7.39 -4.89 5.84
N ALA A 126 6.07 -4.96 5.71
CA ALA A 126 5.18 -3.80 5.89
C ALA A 126 4.56 -3.85 7.28
N ILE A 127 4.49 -2.69 7.95
CA ILE A 127 3.89 -2.55 9.28
C ILE A 127 2.68 -1.64 9.16
N THR A 128 1.53 -2.14 9.56
CA THR A 128 0.29 -1.36 9.55
C THR A 128 0.26 -0.33 10.70
N THR A 129 -0.65 0.65 10.62
CA THR A 129 -0.90 1.62 11.69
C THR A 129 -1.32 0.97 13.01
N ASN A 130 -1.95 -0.21 12.95
CA ASN A 130 -2.33 -1.02 14.12
C ASN A 130 -1.23 -1.99 14.57
N GLY A 131 -0.03 -1.93 13.99
CA GLY A 131 1.13 -2.74 14.39
C GLY A 131 1.21 -4.13 13.76
N ILE A 132 0.23 -4.55 12.96
CA ILE A 132 0.27 -5.82 12.21
C ILE A 132 1.43 -5.80 11.21
N ARG A 133 2.27 -6.83 11.23
CA ARG A 133 3.44 -7.03 10.37
C ARG A 133 3.14 -8.02 9.24
N LEU A 134 3.40 -7.59 8.02
CA LEU A 134 3.15 -8.34 6.80
C LEU A 134 4.50 -8.62 6.11
N ALA A 135 4.97 -9.87 6.14
CA ALA A 135 6.14 -10.32 5.40
C ALA A 135 5.72 -10.67 3.96
N ILE A 136 6.32 -10.02 2.96
CA ILE A 136 5.87 -10.12 1.57
C ILE A 136 7.02 -10.59 0.69
N ALA A 137 6.80 -11.71 0.02
CA ALA A 137 7.65 -12.20 -1.07
C ALA A 137 7.00 -11.89 -2.42
N VAL A 138 7.80 -11.51 -3.40
CA VAL A 138 7.40 -11.12 -4.73
C VAL A 138 7.96 -12.09 -5.75
N LYS A 139 7.08 -12.71 -6.54
CA LYS A 139 7.48 -13.59 -7.64
C LYS A 139 6.56 -13.43 -8.84
N PRO A 140 7.07 -13.44 -10.08
CA PRO A 140 6.22 -13.61 -11.26
C PRO A 140 5.42 -14.90 -11.16
N ALA A 141 4.11 -14.85 -11.47
CA ALA A 141 3.19 -15.99 -11.33
C ALA A 141 3.71 -17.26 -12.04
N ALA A 142 4.23 -17.09 -13.27
CA ALA A 142 4.80 -18.17 -14.09
C ALA A 142 6.01 -18.89 -13.47
N THR A 143 6.58 -18.36 -12.39
CA THR A 143 7.75 -18.93 -11.72
C THR A 143 7.47 -19.43 -10.31
N VAL A 144 6.24 -19.24 -9.80
CA VAL A 144 5.85 -19.60 -8.43
C VAL A 144 6.05 -21.09 -8.19
N GLU A 145 5.40 -21.96 -8.96
CA GLU A 145 5.48 -23.42 -8.79
C GLU A 145 6.92 -23.92 -8.82
N ARG A 146 7.64 -23.65 -9.92
CA ARG A 146 9.03 -24.11 -10.09
C ARG A 146 10.01 -23.57 -9.05
N SER A 147 9.69 -22.44 -8.40
CA SER A 147 10.56 -21.85 -7.38
C SER A 147 10.41 -22.48 -6.00
N GLY A 148 9.31 -23.23 -5.75
CA GLY A 148 9.00 -23.75 -4.42
C GLY A 148 8.77 -22.66 -3.36
N ILE A 149 8.48 -21.41 -3.79
CA ILE A 149 8.34 -20.29 -2.86
C ILE A 149 7.18 -20.51 -1.88
N GLN A 150 6.08 -21.12 -2.33
CA GLN A 150 4.93 -21.37 -1.46
C GLN A 150 5.29 -22.29 -0.30
N GLU A 151 5.93 -23.43 -0.59
CA GLU A 151 6.44 -24.35 0.45
C GLU A 151 7.42 -23.64 1.39
N THR A 152 8.30 -22.79 0.85
CA THR A 152 9.24 -22.00 1.66
C THR A 152 8.48 -21.10 2.65
N LEU A 153 7.44 -20.40 2.19
CA LEU A 153 6.64 -19.51 3.04
C LEU A 153 5.85 -20.27 4.10
N ASP A 154 5.28 -21.42 3.74
CA ASP A 154 4.49 -22.23 4.68
C ASP A 154 5.39 -22.78 5.79
N ARG A 155 6.58 -23.30 5.45
CA ARG A 155 7.58 -23.73 6.44
C ARG A 155 8.05 -22.60 7.34
N ILE A 156 8.31 -21.41 6.79
CA ILE A 156 8.68 -20.24 7.60
C ILE A 156 7.53 -19.86 8.53
N ARG A 157 6.29 -19.86 8.05
CA ARG A 157 5.11 -19.56 8.87
C ARG A 157 4.99 -20.53 10.04
N GLU A 158 5.17 -21.83 9.81
CA GLU A 158 5.12 -22.86 10.86
C GLU A 158 6.26 -22.73 11.87
N GLN A 159 7.50 -22.56 11.41
CA GLN A 159 8.69 -22.62 12.27
C GLN A 159 8.99 -21.28 12.98
N VAL A 160 8.66 -20.17 12.34
CA VAL A 160 9.01 -18.82 12.81
C VAL A 160 7.79 -18.10 13.35
N GLY A 161 6.67 -18.19 12.63
CA GLY A 161 5.38 -17.64 13.02
C GLY A 161 5.45 -16.17 13.46
N PRO A 162 4.71 -15.77 14.50
CA PRO A 162 4.57 -14.37 14.90
C PRO A 162 5.88 -13.74 15.42
N ARG A 163 6.97 -14.50 15.57
CA ARG A 163 8.28 -13.93 15.93
C ARG A 163 8.79 -12.97 14.86
N PHE A 164 8.49 -13.22 13.58
CA PHE A 164 8.92 -12.37 12.47
C PHE A 164 7.79 -11.49 11.93
N ALA A 165 6.65 -12.11 11.57
CA ALA A 165 5.51 -11.39 11.01
C ALA A 165 4.18 -12.05 11.41
N ASP A 166 3.11 -11.28 11.39
CA ASP A 166 1.77 -11.74 11.71
C ASP A 166 1.07 -12.35 10.49
N ALA A 167 1.50 -11.94 9.28
CA ALA A 167 1.08 -12.58 8.03
C ALA A 167 2.26 -12.73 7.04
N TYR A 168 2.20 -13.79 6.24
CA TYR A 168 3.19 -14.15 5.24
C TYR A 168 2.53 -14.25 3.87
N LEU A 169 2.90 -13.34 2.95
CA LEU A 169 2.17 -13.09 1.72
C LEU A 169 3.08 -13.33 0.50
N LEU A 170 2.57 -14.08 -0.49
CA LEU A 170 3.14 -14.13 -1.82
C LEU A 170 2.39 -13.15 -2.73
N ARG A 171 3.12 -12.27 -3.40
CA ARG A 171 2.56 -11.34 -4.39
C ARG A 171 3.16 -11.57 -5.76
N THR A 172 2.26 -11.60 -6.74
CA THR A 172 2.57 -11.87 -8.13
C THR A 172 2.05 -10.74 -9.01
N ASN A 173 2.35 -10.78 -10.31
CA ASN A 173 1.80 -9.85 -11.30
C ASN A 173 0.27 -9.92 -11.47
N GLN A 174 -0.39 -10.95 -10.93
CA GLN A 174 -1.86 -10.98 -10.83
C GLN A 174 -2.37 -10.05 -9.71
N HIS A 175 -1.57 -9.87 -8.67
CA HIS A 175 -1.89 -8.97 -7.56
C HIS A 175 -1.37 -7.55 -7.81
N ILE A 176 -0.18 -7.44 -8.39
CA ILE A 176 0.53 -6.18 -8.69
C ILE A 176 0.28 -5.84 -10.16
N THR A 177 -0.98 -5.53 -10.48
CA THR A 177 -1.39 -5.26 -11.87
C THR A 177 -0.96 -3.85 -12.31
N PRO A 178 -0.77 -3.62 -13.63
CA PRO A 178 -0.41 -2.30 -14.14
C PRO A 178 -1.37 -1.18 -13.71
N ASP A 179 -2.67 -1.48 -13.62
CA ASP A 179 -3.68 -0.50 -13.21
C ASP A 179 -3.58 -0.16 -11.72
N ARG A 180 -3.27 -1.14 -10.86
CA ARG A 180 -3.06 -0.89 -9.43
C ARG A 180 -1.79 -0.07 -9.19
N ILE A 181 -0.72 -0.35 -9.93
CA ILE A 181 0.51 0.46 -9.88
C ILE A 181 0.21 1.89 -10.34
N TYR A 182 -0.51 2.06 -11.46
CA TYR A 182 -0.89 3.37 -11.96
C TYR A 182 -1.71 4.16 -10.93
N ASN A 183 -2.74 3.52 -10.35
CA ASN A 183 -3.60 4.13 -9.34
C ASN A 183 -2.79 4.53 -8.10
N ALA A 184 -1.88 3.68 -7.64
CA ALA A 184 -0.99 3.98 -6.51
C ALA A 184 -0.10 5.20 -6.82
N GLY A 185 0.52 5.25 -8.00
CA GLY A 185 1.30 6.41 -8.44
C GLY A 185 0.47 7.69 -8.54
N LEU A 186 -0.77 7.59 -8.99
CA LEU A 186 -1.70 8.72 -9.09
C LEU A 186 -2.10 9.25 -7.71
N ILE A 187 -2.39 8.34 -6.76
CA ILE A 187 -2.66 8.69 -5.35
C ILE A 187 -1.45 9.40 -4.74
N LEU A 188 -0.26 8.81 -4.85
CA LEU A 188 0.98 9.39 -4.31
C LEU A 188 1.27 10.77 -4.90
N ARG A 189 1.03 10.96 -6.21
CA ARG A 189 1.16 12.26 -6.87
C ARG A 189 0.16 13.28 -6.32
N SER A 190 -1.10 12.89 -6.20
CA SER A 190 -2.19 13.77 -5.78
C SER A 190 -2.02 14.23 -4.33
N ARG A 191 -1.54 13.35 -3.44
CA ARG A 191 -1.17 13.72 -2.07
C ARG A 191 -0.19 14.89 -1.97
N ARG A 192 0.78 14.99 -2.90
CA ARG A 192 1.78 16.09 -2.90
C ARG A 192 1.19 17.45 -3.26
N CYS A 193 0.08 17.43 -3.99
CA CYS A 193 -0.61 18.64 -4.45
C CYS A 193 -1.98 18.75 -3.77
N ARG A 194 -2.16 18.10 -2.61
CA ARG A 194 -3.41 18.08 -1.89
C ARG A 194 -3.78 19.51 -1.48
N ASN A 195 -4.99 19.91 -1.80
CA ASN A 195 -5.56 21.19 -1.43
C ASN A 195 -6.97 20.94 -0.89
N GLU A 196 -7.20 21.26 0.38
CA GLU A 196 -8.49 20.97 1.03
C GLU A 196 -9.64 21.78 0.40
N SER A 197 -9.41 23.03 -0.02
CA SER A 197 -10.45 23.85 -0.67
C SER A 197 -10.90 23.26 -2.01
N ASP A 198 -9.98 22.70 -2.80
CA ASP A 198 -10.31 22.02 -4.06
C ASP A 198 -11.09 20.72 -3.78
N ILE A 199 -10.72 20.00 -2.71
CA ILE A 199 -11.40 18.77 -2.26
C ILE A 199 -12.82 19.06 -1.80
N ASP A 200 -13.03 20.10 -1.00
CA ASP A 200 -14.34 20.51 -0.53
C ASP A 200 -15.24 20.94 -1.69
N THR A 201 -14.69 21.67 -2.67
CA THR A 201 -15.39 22.05 -3.90
C THR A 201 -15.86 20.81 -4.69
N VAL A 202 -14.96 19.84 -4.89
CA VAL A 202 -15.29 18.60 -5.59
C VAL A 202 -16.30 17.76 -4.79
N TRP A 203 -16.15 17.71 -3.47
CA TRP A 203 -17.06 16.97 -2.60
C TRP A 203 -18.48 17.55 -2.61
N ALA A 204 -18.63 18.87 -2.63
CA ALA A 204 -19.94 19.52 -2.73
C ALA A 204 -20.68 19.14 -4.02
N ILE A 205 -19.96 18.96 -5.12
CA ILE A 205 -20.55 18.50 -6.39
C ILE A 205 -20.97 17.03 -6.26
N VAL A 206 -20.06 16.17 -5.81
CA VAL A 206 -20.28 14.72 -5.75
C VAL A 206 -21.31 14.32 -4.70
N GLY A 207 -21.44 15.09 -3.62
CA GLY A 207 -22.45 14.87 -2.57
C GLY A 207 -23.89 14.86 -3.10
N ASN A 208 -24.14 15.59 -4.20
CA ASN A 208 -25.45 15.69 -4.83
C ASN A 208 -25.69 14.62 -5.93
N LEU A 209 -24.69 13.82 -6.28
CA LEU A 209 -24.79 12.83 -7.36
C LEU A 209 -25.20 11.46 -6.83
N ALA A 210 -26.29 10.90 -7.37
CA ALA A 210 -26.71 9.53 -7.08
C ALA A 210 -25.98 8.52 -7.99
N GLY A 211 -25.69 7.33 -7.47
CA GLY A 211 -25.08 6.25 -8.23
C GLY A 211 -23.62 6.53 -8.63
N SER A 212 -23.24 6.05 -9.82
CA SER A 212 -21.92 6.28 -10.40
C SER A 212 -21.91 7.46 -11.36
N PHE A 213 -20.82 8.21 -11.38
CA PHE A 213 -20.61 9.38 -12.23
C PHE A 213 -19.20 9.34 -12.85
N ARG A 214 -18.99 9.99 -13.99
CA ARG A 214 -17.67 10.02 -14.62
C ARG A 214 -16.80 11.09 -13.96
N ALA A 215 -15.53 10.79 -13.78
CA ALA A 215 -14.57 11.75 -13.24
C ALA A 215 -14.49 13.03 -14.09
N ALA A 216 -14.57 12.91 -15.42
CA ALA A 216 -14.57 14.05 -16.34
C ALA A 216 -15.70 15.05 -16.05
N ASP A 217 -16.90 14.56 -15.78
CA ASP A 217 -18.08 15.41 -15.57
C ASP A 217 -17.88 16.22 -14.28
N VAL A 218 -17.45 15.58 -13.19
CA VAL A 218 -17.16 16.25 -11.92
C VAL A 218 -16.06 17.30 -12.10
N VAL A 219 -14.99 16.97 -12.81
CA VAL A 219 -13.88 17.90 -13.05
C VAL A 219 -14.34 19.11 -13.88
N MET A 220 -15.14 18.89 -14.92
CA MET A 220 -15.70 19.95 -15.74
C MET A 220 -16.57 20.90 -14.92
N HIS A 221 -17.47 20.36 -14.09
CA HIS A 221 -18.38 21.16 -13.26
C HIS A 221 -17.65 21.89 -12.13
N SER A 222 -16.55 21.34 -11.61
CA SER A 222 -15.74 22.02 -10.60
C SER A 222 -15.08 23.31 -11.09
N LYS A 223 -14.87 23.45 -12.41
CA LYS A 223 -14.09 24.54 -13.01
C LYS A 223 -12.65 24.64 -12.47
N LEU A 224 -12.13 23.56 -11.87
CA LEU A 224 -10.77 23.48 -11.31
C LEU A 224 -9.76 22.79 -12.24
N GLY A 225 -10.21 22.20 -13.35
CA GLY A 225 -9.36 21.47 -14.29
C GLY A 225 -8.55 20.36 -13.62
N ALA A 226 -7.25 20.30 -13.87
CA ALA A 226 -6.37 19.26 -13.31
C ALA A 226 -6.32 19.25 -11.76
N ARG A 227 -6.61 20.38 -11.10
CA ARG A 227 -6.74 20.43 -9.63
C ARG A 227 -7.98 19.67 -9.16
N GLY A 228 -9.11 19.84 -9.86
CA GLY A 228 -10.32 19.08 -9.59
C GLY A 228 -10.12 17.57 -9.74
N PHE A 229 -9.34 17.14 -10.74
CA PHE A 229 -9.00 15.72 -10.89
C PHE A 229 -8.13 15.21 -9.73
N SER A 230 -7.12 15.99 -9.32
CA SER A 230 -6.26 15.64 -8.18
C SER A 230 -7.04 15.59 -6.86
N ALA A 231 -7.98 16.51 -6.65
CA ALA A 231 -8.90 16.53 -5.52
C ALA A 231 -9.82 15.29 -5.51
N LEU A 232 -10.35 14.90 -6.68
CA LEU A 232 -11.14 13.68 -6.84
C LEU A 232 -10.33 12.42 -6.51
N VAL A 233 -9.05 12.35 -6.92
CA VAL A 233 -8.16 11.24 -6.53
C VAL A 233 -7.90 11.26 -5.03
N CYS A 234 -7.77 12.43 -4.41
CA CYS A 234 -7.63 12.54 -2.95
C CYS A 234 -8.87 12.01 -2.22
N LEU A 235 -10.07 12.21 -2.76
CA LEU A 235 -11.30 11.61 -2.19
C LEU A 235 -11.32 10.07 -2.33
N VAL A 236 -10.73 9.52 -3.40
CA VAL A 236 -10.50 8.07 -3.51
C VAL A 236 -9.50 7.59 -2.47
N ASP A 237 -8.40 8.34 -2.29
CA ASP A 237 -7.38 8.06 -1.28
C ASP A 237 -7.90 8.16 0.17
N ASP A 238 -8.88 9.02 0.41
CA ASP A 238 -9.59 9.15 1.69
C ASP A 238 -10.70 8.09 1.86
N ALA A 239 -10.84 7.16 0.90
CA ALA A 239 -11.87 6.13 0.85
C ALA A 239 -13.32 6.67 0.86
N ARG A 240 -13.52 7.91 0.44
CA ARG A 240 -14.84 8.55 0.29
C ARG A 240 -15.47 8.21 -1.06
N LEU A 241 -14.62 8.06 -2.08
CA LEU A 241 -14.98 7.59 -3.42
C LEU A 241 -14.28 6.29 -3.74
N GLU A 242 -14.87 5.50 -4.65
CA GLU A 242 -14.21 4.34 -5.23
C GLU A 242 -14.42 4.29 -6.74
N PRO A 243 -13.42 3.85 -7.52
CA PRO A 243 -13.63 3.51 -8.92
C PRO A 243 -14.51 2.27 -9.04
N VAL A 244 -15.45 2.29 -9.98
CA VAL A 244 -16.32 1.14 -10.28
C VAL A 244 -15.48 -0.03 -10.80
N ALA A 245 -14.46 0.25 -11.62
CA ALA A 245 -13.50 -0.74 -12.08
C ALA A 245 -12.20 -0.10 -12.59
N GLY A 246 -11.11 -0.85 -12.51
CA GLY A 246 -9.88 -0.63 -13.29
C GLY A 246 -9.08 0.63 -12.93
N ARG A 247 -8.35 1.12 -13.94
CA ARG A 247 -7.51 2.31 -13.86
C ARG A 247 -8.33 3.57 -13.63
N ILE A 248 -7.86 4.44 -12.74
CA ILE A 248 -8.44 5.77 -12.52
C ILE A 248 -7.99 6.71 -13.64
N GLY A 249 -8.94 7.38 -14.27
CA GLY A 249 -8.75 8.37 -15.31
C GLY A 249 -10.01 9.20 -15.49
N TYR A 250 -9.99 10.14 -16.43
CA TYR A 250 -11.15 11.03 -16.68
C TYR A 250 -12.41 10.28 -17.10
N LEU A 251 -12.28 9.18 -17.84
CA LEU A 251 -13.43 8.38 -18.29
C LEU A 251 -13.89 7.34 -17.26
N THR A 252 -13.15 7.19 -16.15
CA THR A 252 -13.47 6.22 -15.12
C THR A 252 -14.75 6.65 -14.40
N SER A 253 -15.67 5.71 -14.25
CA SER A 253 -16.84 5.90 -13.41
C SER A 253 -16.44 5.69 -11.95
N LEU A 254 -16.80 6.64 -11.11
CA LEU A 254 -16.62 6.59 -9.67
C LEU A 254 -17.98 6.57 -8.99
N ARG A 255 -18.01 6.07 -7.78
CA ARG A 255 -19.18 6.19 -6.90
C ARG A 255 -18.74 6.54 -5.49
N ARG A 256 -19.68 7.08 -4.71
CA ARG A 256 -19.50 7.24 -3.28
C ARG A 256 -19.45 5.87 -2.61
N VAL A 257 -18.61 5.73 -1.60
CA VAL A 257 -18.55 4.52 -0.79
C VAL A 257 -19.78 4.47 0.12
N SER A 258 -20.59 3.41 0.02
CA SER A 258 -21.77 3.23 0.87
C SER A 258 -21.37 3.14 2.36
N GLY A 259 -21.92 4.00 3.21
CA GLY A 259 -21.66 4.01 4.66
C GLY A 259 -21.05 5.30 5.23
N GLN A 260 -21.11 6.42 4.49
CA GLN A 260 -20.78 7.77 4.98
C GLN A 260 -21.92 8.74 4.71
#